data_AF-A0A2G6D8A8-F1
#
_entry.id   AF-A0A2G6D8A8-F1
#
_cell.length_a   1.000
_cell.length_b   1.000
_cell.length_c   1.000
_cell.angle_alpha   90.00
_cell.angle_beta   90.00
_cell.angle_gamma   90.00
#
_symmetry.space_group_name_H-M   'P 1'
#
loop_
_entity.id
_entity.type
_entity.pdbx_description
1 polymer ?
#
loop_
_entity_poly.entity_id
_entity_poly.type
_entity_poly.pdbx_seq_one_letter_code
_entity_poly.pdbx_strand_id
1 'polypeptide(L)'
;MNMKAQEWLERGRRSEDPFDAFSNFWRGFNNLYAGRGVRESEKNLISMFLDKHVSDEDAQYLLDTYTKEIASLTDKPVTDMRGNGRDTSNFIAKFKQSETAVEKLIALFKIIYQVRCNLEHGQKSPSRERDKNLCLHAGPIIAEIVEKYA
;
A
#
# COMPACT_ATOMS: atom_id res chain seq x y z
N MET A 1 -7.64 -18.47 5.85
CA MET A 1 -8.38 -17.40 6.53
C MET A 1 -7.59 -16.92 7.74
N ASN A 2 -6.93 -15.78 7.57
CA ASN A 2 -6.25 -15.05 8.62
C ASN A 2 -7.27 -14.17 9.35
N MET A 3 -7.86 -14.71 10.42
CA MET A 3 -8.93 -14.03 11.19
C MET A 3 -8.54 -12.61 11.61
N LYS A 4 -7.26 -12.37 11.92
CA LYS A 4 -6.77 -11.03 12.29
C LYS A 4 -6.80 -10.05 11.13
N ALA A 5 -6.47 -10.49 9.92
CA ALA A 5 -6.50 -9.63 8.75
C ALA A 5 -7.92 -9.13 8.44
N GLN A 6 -8.91 -10.00 8.55
CA GLN A 6 -10.34 -9.67 8.37
C GLN A 6 -10.85 -8.71 9.46
N GLU A 7 -10.48 -8.91 10.74
CA GLU A 7 -10.84 -7.99 11.81
C GLU A 7 -10.35 -6.55 11.55
N TRP A 8 -9.13 -6.40 11.03
CA TRP A 8 -8.56 -5.10 10.70
C TRP A 8 -9.21 -4.48 9.46
N LEU A 9 -9.58 -5.28 8.46
CA LEU A 9 -10.35 -4.82 7.30
C LEU A 9 -11.67 -4.19 7.74
N GLU A 10 -12.44 -4.89 8.58
CA GLU A 10 -13.72 -4.42 9.09
C GLU A 10 -13.60 -3.15 9.93
N ARG A 11 -12.53 -3.03 10.73
CA ARG A 11 -12.22 -1.78 11.46
C ARG A 11 -11.94 -0.62 10.52
N GLY A 12 -11.20 -0.85 9.44
CA GLY A 12 -10.92 0.17 8.44
C GLY A 12 -12.18 0.66 7.72
N ARG A 13 -13.09 -0.26 7.35
CA ARG A 13 -14.36 0.06 6.69
C ARG A 13 -15.30 0.91 7.55
N ARG A 14 -15.22 0.80 8.87
CA ARG A 14 -16.04 1.57 9.83
C ARG A 14 -15.42 2.93 10.19
N SER A 15 -14.22 3.22 9.72
CA SER A 15 -13.52 4.45 10.04
C SER A 15 -13.87 5.56 9.05
N GLU A 16 -14.29 6.71 9.55
CA GLU A 16 -14.57 7.90 8.75
C GLU A 16 -13.31 8.72 8.45
N ASP A 17 -12.26 8.58 9.28
CA ASP A 17 -10.99 9.26 9.07
C ASP A 17 -10.11 8.45 8.10
N PRO A 18 -9.69 9.02 6.95
CA PRO A 18 -8.82 8.34 6.00
C PRO A 18 -7.50 7.84 6.60
N PHE A 19 -6.97 8.51 7.63
CA PHE A 19 -5.73 8.06 8.28
C PHE A 19 -5.95 6.78 9.08
N ASP A 20 -7.01 6.72 9.87
CA ASP A 20 -7.39 5.55 10.65
C ASP A 20 -7.83 4.39 9.75
N ALA A 21 -8.63 4.67 8.72
CA ALA A 21 -9.01 3.67 7.71
C ALA A 21 -7.76 3.05 7.06
N PHE A 22 -6.86 3.89 6.55
CA PHE A 22 -5.59 3.45 5.97
C PHE A 22 -4.74 2.63 6.94
N SER A 23 -4.59 3.09 8.18
CA SER A 23 -3.81 2.40 9.22
C SER A 23 -4.38 1.02 9.52
N ASN A 24 -5.71 0.91 9.62
CA ASN A 24 -6.39 -0.37 9.84
C ASN A 24 -6.25 -1.30 8.63
N PHE A 25 -6.46 -0.82 7.40
CA PHE A 25 -6.24 -1.63 6.20
C PHE A 25 -4.79 -2.13 6.11
N TRP A 26 -3.81 -1.26 6.40
CA TRP A 26 -2.41 -1.65 6.42
C TRP A 26 -2.11 -2.73 7.46
N ARG A 27 -2.70 -2.65 8.66
CA ARG A 27 -2.59 -3.72 9.68
C ARG A 27 -3.17 -5.03 9.17
N GLY A 28 -4.28 -4.99 8.46
CA GLY A 28 -4.86 -6.17 7.81
C GLY A 28 -3.88 -6.78 6.81
N PHE A 29 -3.31 -5.95 5.94
CA PHE A 29 -2.33 -6.39 4.94
C PHE A 29 -1.05 -6.94 5.56
N ASN A 30 -0.54 -6.27 6.60
CA ASN A 30 0.65 -6.72 7.35
C ASN A 30 0.46 -8.15 7.89
N ASN A 31 -0.74 -8.50 8.37
CA ASN A 31 -1.01 -9.85 8.86
C ASN A 31 -0.88 -10.93 7.77
N LEU A 32 -1.03 -10.60 6.48
CA LEU A 32 -0.91 -11.57 5.39
C LEU A 32 0.52 -12.05 5.14
N TYR A 33 1.51 -11.20 5.43
CA TYR A 33 2.93 -11.51 5.26
C TYR A 33 3.72 -11.54 6.58
N ALA A 34 3.13 -11.12 7.69
CA ALA A 34 3.74 -11.17 9.03
C ALA A 34 4.17 -12.60 9.39
N GLY A 35 5.33 -12.73 10.04
CA GLY A 35 5.90 -14.02 10.45
C GLY A 35 6.59 -14.80 9.32
N ARG A 36 6.57 -14.31 8.09
CA ARG A 36 7.39 -14.83 6.99
C ARG A 36 8.75 -14.13 7.04
N GLY A 37 9.85 -14.86 7.15
CA GLY A 37 11.21 -14.33 7.01
C GLY A 37 11.71 -13.45 8.16
N VAL A 38 12.29 -14.05 9.20
CA VAL A 38 12.84 -13.38 10.42
C VAL A 38 13.96 -12.38 10.11
N ARG A 39 14.52 -12.36 8.89
CA ARG A 39 15.64 -11.50 8.48
C ARG A 39 15.36 -10.61 7.26
N GLU A 40 14.14 -10.65 6.72
CA GLU A 40 13.80 -9.89 5.52
C GLU A 40 13.30 -8.48 5.86
N SER A 41 13.65 -7.51 5.02
CA SER A 41 13.06 -6.18 5.14
C SER A 41 11.58 -6.23 4.80
N GLU A 42 10.77 -5.36 5.41
CA GLU A 42 9.34 -5.36 5.16
C GLU A 42 9.00 -5.08 3.68
N LYS A 43 9.77 -4.24 2.99
CA LYS A 43 9.62 -4.02 1.54
C LYS A 43 9.83 -5.31 0.73
N ASN A 44 10.74 -6.19 1.16
CA ASN A 44 10.95 -7.48 0.52
C ASN A 44 9.79 -8.43 0.83
N LEU A 45 9.32 -8.46 2.08
CA LEU A 45 8.16 -9.30 2.46
C LEU A 45 6.90 -8.95 1.67
N ILE A 46 6.65 -7.66 1.45
CA ILE A 46 5.56 -7.18 0.59
C ILE A 46 5.74 -7.71 -0.84
N SER A 47 6.95 -7.58 -1.39
CA SER A 47 7.24 -8.03 -2.76
C SER A 47 7.03 -9.54 -2.89
N MET A 48 7.57 -10.34 -1.96
CA MET A 48 7.45 -11.78 -1.94
C MET A 48 6.01 -12.26 -1.74
N PHE A 49 5.22 -11.53 -0.94
CA PHE A 49 3.81 -11.85 -0.75
C PHE A 49 3.03 -11.66 -2.05
N LEU A 50 3.15 -10.48 -2.67
CA LEU A 50 2.43 -10.16 -3.89
C LEU A 50 2.84 -11.09 -5.04
N ASP A 51 4.14 -11.28 -5.24
CA ASP A 51 4.69 -12.16 -6.29
C ASP A 51 4.22 -13.61 -6.16
N LYS A 52 4.12 -14.13 -4.93
CA LYS A 52 3.77 -15.53 -4.69
C LYS A 52 2.26 -15.81 -4.68
N HIS A 53 1.44 -14.83 -4.28
CA HIS A 53 0.02 -15.06 -3.98
C HIS A 53 -0.94 -14.34 -4.91
N VAL A 54 -0.51 -13.26 -5.58
CA VAL A 54 -1.36 -12.49 -6.49
C VAL A 54 -1.06 -12.92 -7.92
N SER A 55 -2.09 -13.35 -8.65
CA SER A 55 -1.96 -13.66 -10.08
C SER A 55 -1.88 -12.38 -10.91
N ASP A 56 -1.33 -12.46 -12.13
CA ASP A 56 -1.33 -11.33 -13.06
C ASP A 56 -2.76 -10.87 -13.42
N GLU A 57 -3.71 -11.78 -13.49
CA GLU A 57 -5.13 -11.45 -13.73
C GLU A 57 -5.72 -10.63 -12.58
N ASP A 58 -5.45 -11.04 -11.33
CA ASP A 58 -5.92 -10.34 -10.14
C ASP A 58 -5.24 -8.97 -9.98
N ALA A 59 -3.94 -8.91 -10.27
CA ALA A 59 -3.19 -7.66 -10.29
C ALA A 59 -3.73 -6.72 -11.37
N GLN A 60 -4.00 -7.22 -12.58
CA GLN A 60 -4.52 -6.41 -13.67
C GLN A 60 -5.92 -5.88 -13.34
N TYR A 61 -6.79 -6.72 -12.78
CA TYR A 61 -8.11 -6.30 -12.29
C TYR A 61 -8.01 -5.12 -11.29
N LEU A 62 -7.09 -5.20 -10.33
CA LEU A 62 -6.85 -4.11 -9.37
C LEU A 62 -6.38 -2.83 -10.06
N LEU A 63 -5.42 -2.94 -10.99
CA LEU A 63 -4.87 -1.80 -11.71
C LEU A 63 -5.94 -1.08 -12.53
N ASP A 64 -6.84 -1.83 -13.16
CA ASP A 64 -7.93 -1.27 -13.96
C ASP A 64 -9.02 -0.65 -13.07
N THR A 65 -9.40 -1.35 -11.99
CA THR A 65 -10.46 -0.91 -11.06
C THR A 65 -10.10 0.39 -10.35
N TYR A 66 -8.86 0.53 -9.89
CA TYR A 66 -8.41 1.67 -9.07
C TYR A 66 -7.59 2.70 -9.86
N THR A 67 -7.88 2.88 -11.14
CA THR A 67 -7.13 3.77 -12.04
C THR A 67 -7.00 5.20 -11.48
N LYS A 68 -8.05 5.74 -10.86
CA LYS A 68 -8.05 7.11 -10.31
C LYS A 68 -7.15 7.25 -9.09
N GLU A 69 -7.24 6.29 -8.17
CA GLU A 69 -6.43 6.21 -6.96
C GLU A 69 -4.96 6.05 -7.33
N ILE A 70 -4.66 5.16 -8.26
CA ILE A 70 -3.31 4.90 -8.76
C ILE A 70 -2.74 6.15 -9.43
N ALA A 71 -3.52 6.86 -10.25
CA ALA A 71 -3.11 8.13 -10.83
C ALA A 71 -2.72 9.14 -9.75
N SER A 72 -3.53 9.28 -8.68
CA SER A 72 -3.20 10.17 -7.56
C SER A 72 -1.93 9.74 -6.81
N LEU A 73 -1.67 8.44 -6.66
CA LEU A 73 -0.49 7.92 -5.96
C LEU A 73 0.80 8.03 -6.80
N THR A 74 0.66 8.08 -8.13
CA THR A 74 1.79 8.09 -9.08
C THR A 74 2.03 9.43 -9.75
N ASP A 75 1.18 10.44 -9.51
CA ASP A 75 1.32 11.81 -10.03
C ASP A 75 2.63 12.46 -9.54
N LYS A 76 2.90 12.37 -8.23
CA LYS A 76 4.07 12.98 -7.60
C LYS A 76 4.76 12.03 -6.62
N PRO A 77 6.10 11.98 -6.61
CA PRO A 77 6.85 11.20 -5.64
C PRO A 77 6.47 11.53 -4.19
N VAL A 78 6.32 10.50 -3.37
CA VAL A 78 6.15 10.62 -1.92
C VAL A 78 7.54 10.71 -1.32
N THR A 79 7.91 11.88 -0.83
CA THR A 79 9.20 12.13 -0.18
C THR A 79 9.25 11.41 1.17
N ASP A 80 10.39 10.79 1.48
CA ASP A 80 10.71 10.34 2.83
C ASP A 80 10.95 11.56 3.73
N MET A 81 10.04 11.76 4.68
CA MET A 81 10.04 12.96 5.51
C MET A 81 11.11 12.93 6.61
N ARG A 82 11.94 11.88 6.71
CA ARG A 82 13.10 11.80 7.61
C ARG A 82 14.30 12.62 7.16
N GLY A 83 14.18 13.36 6.04
CA GLY A 83 15.22 14.28 5.57
C GLY A 83 16.44 13.59 4.98
N ASN A 84 16.31 12.34 4.53
CA ASN A 84 17.40 11.57 3.92
C ASN A 84 17.51 11.74 2.39
N GLY A 85 16.71 12.64 1.81
CA GLY A 85 16.68 12.94 0.38
C GLY A 85 16.06 11.84 -0.50
N ARG A 86 15.44 10.81 0.08
CA ARG A 86 14.81 9.71 -0.68
C ARG A 86 13.34 10.01 -0.96
N ASP A 87 12.82 9.43 -2.04
CA ASP A 87 11.42 9.47 -2.41
C ASP A 87 10.98 8.19 -3.16
N THR A 88 9.76 8.20 -3.69
CA THR A 88 9.21 7.08 -4.46
C THR A 88 9.39 7.19 -5.97
N SER A 89 10.19 8.14 -6.49
CA SER A 89 10.38 8.36 -7.94
C SER A 89 10.80 7.09 -8.67
N ASN A 90 11.73 6.32 -8.09
CA ASN A 90 12.18 5.04 -8.66
C ASN A 90 11.06 3.99 -8.75
N PHE A 91 10.11 3.98 -7.80
CA PHE A 91 8.98 3.07 -7.83
C PHE A 91 7.92 3.51 -8.83
N ILE A 92 7.71 4.81 -9.01
CA ILE A 92 6.85 5.35 -10.07
C ILE A 92 7.42 4.98 -11.45
N ALA A 93 8.74 5.11 -11.64
CA ALA A 93 9.39 4.70 -12.88
C ALA A 93 9.19 3.20 -13.14
N LYS A 94 9.43 2.34 -12.14
CA LYS A 94 9.18 0.89 -12.24
C LYS A 94 7.72 0.58 -12.58
N PHE A 95 6.77 1.22 -11.91
CA PHE A 95 5.34 1.07 -12.22
C PHE A 95 5.02 1.35 -13.69
N LYS A 96 5.65 2.37 -14.29
CA LYS A 96 5.42 2.75 -15.69
C LYS A 96 6.14 1.85 -16.69
N GLN A 97 7.25 1.23 -16.30
CA GLN A 97 8.14 0.47 -17.18
C GLN A 97 7.92 -1.05 -17.11
N SER A 98 7.37 -1.56 -16.02
CA SER A 98 7.12 -2.99 -15.85
C SER A 98 6.13 -3.54 -16.89
N GLU A 99 6.40 -4.75 -17.34
CA GLU A 99 5.60 -5.44 -18.36
C GLU A 99 4.42 -6.18 -17.73
N THR A 100 4.64 -6.83 -16.57
CA THR A 100 3.61 -7.62 -15.89
C THR A 100 2.79 -6.80 -14.90
N ALA A 101 1.55 -7.23 -14.68
CA ALA A 101 0.65 -6.54 -13.77
C ALA A 101 1.11 -6.70 -12.31
N VAL A 102 1.62 -7.87 -11.92
CA VAL A 102 2.18 -8.11 -10.59
C VAL A 102 3.37 -7.21 -10.30
N GLU A 103 4.29 -7.01 -11.23
CA GLU A 103 5.43 -6.11 -11.01
C GLU A 103 4.97 -4.65 -10.81
N LYS A 104 3.98 -4.20 -11.59
CA LYS A 104 3.35 -2.89 -11.39
C LYS A 104 2.73 -2.79 -10.02
N LEU A 105 1.98 -3.81 -9.59
CA LEU A 105 1.37 -3.86 -8.27
C LEU A 105 2.41 -3.82 -7.15
N ILE A 106 3.53 -4.54 -7.27
CA ILE A 106 4.65 -4.49 -6.33
C ILE A 106 5.24 -3.08 -6.25
N ALA A 107 5.46 -2.42 -7.39
CA ALA A 107 5.96 -1.06 -7.44
C ALA A 107 5.00 -0.08 -6.75
N LEU A 108 3.70 -0.21 -7.00
CA LEU A 108 2.64 0.57 -6.36
C LEU A 108 2.63 0.36 -4.84
N PHE A 109 2.70 -0.88 -4.35
CA PHE A 109 2.73 -1.16 -2.91
C PHE A 109 3.99 -0.62 -2.22
N LYS A 110 5.10 -0.45 -2.94
CA LYS A 110 6.29 0.24 -2.42
C LYS A 110 6.09 1.76 -2.29
N ILE A 111 5.25 2.35 -3.12
CA ILE A 111 4.80 3.76 -2.96
C ILE A 111 3.91 3.87 -1.72
N ILE A 112 2.90 2.98 -1.62
CA ILE A 112 1.97 2.93 -0.48
C ILE A 112 2.71 2.69 0.84
N TYR A 113 3.73 1.83 0.84
CA TYR A 113 4.60 1.60 1.99
C TYR A 113 5.24 2.91 2.49
N GLN A 114 5.69 3.79 1.59
CA GLN A 114 6.26 5.08 1.99
C GLN A 114 5.19 6.01 2.59
N VAL A 115 3.96 5.98 2.08
CA VAL A 115 2.82 6.68 2.68
C VAL A 115 2.64 6.22 4.13
N ARG A 116 2.70 4.91 4.38
CA ARG A 116 2.61 4.34 5.72
C ARG A 116 3.78 4.74 6.61
N CYS A 117 5.01 4.66 6.13
CA CYS A 117 6.18 5.09 6.90
C CYS A 117 6.05 6.55 7.35
N ASN A 118 5.63 7.45 6.46
CA ASN A 118 5.46 8.85 6.83
C ASN A 118 4.35 9.02 7.88
N LEU A 119 3.30 8.17 7.86
CA LEU A 119 2.24 8.17 8.87
C LEU A 119 2.75 7.75 10.25
N GLU A 120 3.35 6.56 10.33
CA GLU A 120 3.73 5.94 11.61
C GLU A 120 4.89 6.65 12.31
N HIS A 121 5.78 7.30 11.55
CA HIS A 121 6.87 8.07 12.15
C HIS A 121 6.44 9.50 12.54
N GLY A 122 5.14 9.81 12.52
CA GLY A 122 4.59 11.09 12.98
C GLY A 122 4.90 12.27 12.07
N GLN A 123 5.27 12.00 10.81
CA GLN A 123 5.72 13.02 9.86
C GLN A 123 4.60 13.48 8.92
N LYS A 124 3.52 12.71 8.83
CA LYS A 124 2.26 13.17 8.22
C LYS A 124 1.50 14.06 9.19
N SER A 125 1.03 15.17 8.68
CA SER A 125 0.17 16.06 9.44
C SER A 125 -1.27 15.90 8.97
N PRO A 126 -2.25 15.64 9.86
CA PRO A 126 -3.66 15.58 9.50
C PRO A 126 -4.19 16.86 8.84
N SER A 127 -3.52 17.99 9.04
CA SER A 127 -3.87 19.28 8.42
C SER A 127 -3.31 19.46 7.00
N ARG A 128 -2.53 18.50 6.48
CA ARG A 128 -2.03 18.53 5.11
C ARG A 128 -2.94 17.71 4.20
N GLU A 129 -3.71 18.39 3.35
CA GLU A 129 -4.61 17.77 2.36
C GLU A 129 -3.91 16.72 1.49
N ARG A 130 -2.64 16.95 1.11
CA ARG A 130 -1.86 15.95 0.37
C ARG A 130 -1.72 14.64 1.14
N ASP A 131 -1.46 14.70 2.44
CA ASP A 131 -1.26 13.49 3.26
C ASP A 131 -2.56 12.72 3.44
N LYS A 132 -3.68 13.44 3.61
CA LYS A 132 -5.03 12.88 3.65
C LYS A 132 -5.40 12.21 2.33
N ASN A 133 -5.16 12.86 1.19
CA ASN A 133 -5.44 12.30 -0.13
C ASN A 133 -4.61 11.04 -0.42
N LEU A 134 -3.34 11.01 -0.01
CA LEU A 134 -2.52 9.81 -0.14
C LEU A 134 -3.09 8.62 0.65
N CYS A 135 -3.59 8.84 1.87
CA CYS A 135 -4.25 7.80 2.66
C CYS A 135 -5.60 7.39 2.05
N LEU A 136 -6.40 8.36 1.62
CA LEU A 136 -7.70 8.15 0.97
C LEU A 136 -7.58 7.29 -0.29
N HIS A 137 -6.61 7.56 -1.15
CA HIS A 137 -6.42 6.81 -2.40
C HIS A 137 -5.70 5.48 -2.20
N ALA A 138 -4.81 5.36 -1.22
CA ALA A 138 -4.14 4.09 -0.96
C ALA A 138 -5.03 3.06 -0.24
N GLY A 139 -5.96 3.53 0.60
CA GLY A 139 -6.81 2.68 1.44
C GLY A 139 -7.59 1.60 0.67
N PRO A 140 -8.40 1.95 -0.35
CA PRO A 140 -9.20 1.00 -1.11
C PRO A 140 -8.39 -0.12 -1.77
N ILE A 141 -7.20 0.21 -2.31
CA ILE A 141 -6.31 -0.76 -2.96
C ILE A 141 -5.80 -1.80 -1.93
N ILE A 142 -5.43 -1.34 -0.73
CA ILE A 142 -5.02 -2.25 0.35
C ILE A 142 -6.21 -3.10 0.79
N ALA A 143 -7.38 -2.49 0.98
CA ALA A 143 -8.58 -3.17 1.44
C ALA A 143 -8.97 -4.34 0.52
N GLU A 144 -8.93 -4.14 -0.80
CA GLU A 144 -9.23 -5.19 -1.80
C GLU A 144 -8.25 -6.36 -1.71
N ILE A 145 -6.95 -6.09 -1.57
CA ILE A 145 -5.95 -7.15 -1.35
C ILE A 145 -6.22 -7.91 -0.05
N VAL A 146 -6.59 -7.21 1.03
CA VAL A 146 -6.90 -7.87 2.30
C VAL A 146 -8.16 -8.73 2.17
N GLU A 147 -9.21 -8.21 1.56
CA GLU A 147 -10.47 -8.93 1.35
C GLU A 147 -10.26 -10.23 0.57
N LYS A 148 -9.45 -10.17 -0.49
CA LYS A 148 -9.23 -11.31 -1.39
C LYS A 148 -8.30 -12.38 -0.82
N TYR A 149 -7.31 -12.00 -0.01
CA TYR A 149 -6.22 -12.91 0.39
C TYR A 149 -6.10 -13.18 1.90
N ALA A 150 -7.00 -12.67 2.74
CA ALA A 150 -7.08 -12.98 4.17
C ALA A 150 -7.80 -14.31 4.45
#